data_AF-A0A1V6F4U9-F1
#
_entry.id   AF-A0A1V6F4U9-F1
#
_cell.length_a   1.000
_cell.length_b   1.000
_cell.length_c   1.000
_cell.angle_alpha   90.00
_cell.angle_beta   90.00
_cell.angle_gamma   90.00
#
_symmetry.space_group_name_H-M   'P 1'
#
loop_
_entity.id
_entity.type
_entity.pdbx_description
1 polymer ?
#
loop_
_entity_poly.entity_id
_entity_poly.type
_entity_poly.pdbx_seq_one_letter_code
_entity_poly.pdbx_strand_id
1 'polypeptide(L)'
;MRDCLANHELLPGELLLRRSKKNEELGAPGMSQRAITARVRLLGERLGILGLSAHDCRHYWATSAARHGTDPFVLQEAGGWSSLAMPRRYVEANDIANQGVRLEKGEDEE
;
A
#
# COMPACT_ATOMS: atom_id res chain seq x y z
N MET A 1 -0.73 4.88 20.38
CA MET A 1 -1.50 6.15 20.45
C MET A 1 -1.91 6.47 21.89
N ARG A 2 -2.48 5.52 22.65
CA ARG A 2 -2.79 5.69 24.09
C ARG A 2 -1.55 6.10 24.91
N ASP A 3 -0.40 5.49 24.66
CA ASP A 3 0.83 5.81 25.41
C ASP A 3 1.33 7.24 25.13
N CYS A 4 1.30 7.70 23.87
CA CYS A 4 1.67 9.08 23.54
C CYS A 4 0.70 10.11 24.16
N LEU A 5 -0.60 9.78 24.23
CA LEU A 5 -1.60 10.61 24.91
C LEU A 5 -1.34 10.65 26.42
N ALA A 6 -1.04 9.51 27.04
CA ALA A 6 -0.75 9.40 28.47
C ALA A 6 0.51 10.18 28.87
N ASN A 7 1.51 10.22 27.99
CA ASN A 7 2.75 10.98 28.20
C ASN A 7 2.66 12.45 27.75
N HIS A 8 1.48 12.94 27.37
CA HIS A 8 1.26 14.30 26.87
C HIS A 8 2.13 14.66 25.64
N GLU A 9 2.59 13.67 24.89
CA GLU A 9 3.36 13.82 23.65
C GLU A 9 2.45 14.07 22.43
N LEU A 10 1.14 13.84 22.60
CA LEU A 10 0.10 14.04 21.58
C LEU A 10 -1.13 14.67 22.25
N LEU A 11 -1.75 15.67 21.62
CA LEU A 11 -3.07 16.14 22.07
C LEU A 11 -4.18 15.25 21.50
N PRO A 12 -5.33 15.11 22.19
CA PRO A 12 -6.47 14.38 21.67
C PRO A 12 -6.92 14.91 20.30
N GLY A 13 -6.98 14.04 19.30
CA GLY A 13 -7.38 14.40 17.93
C GLY A 13 -6.24 14.86 17.01
N GLU A 14 -5.00 14.95 17.49
CA GLU A 14 -3.86 15.27 16.64
C GLU A 14 -3.28 14.07 15.88
N LEU A 15 -2.62 14.36 14.76
CA LEU A 15 -1.88 13.36 13.99
C LEU A 15 -0.60 12.94 14.71
N LEU A 16 -0.41 11.61 14.82
CA LEU A 16 0.75 11.01 15.48
C LEU A 16 2.09 11.41 14.82
N LEU A 17 2.12 11.41 13.49
CA LEU A 17 3.32 11.72 12.72
C LEU A 17 3.52 13.23 12.65
N ARG A 18 4.71 13.73 13.01
CA ARG A 18 5.05 15.15 12.99
C ARG A 18 6.22 15.46 12.05
N ARG A 19 6.27 16.70 11.56
CA ARG A 19 7.42 17.20 10.78
C ARG A 19 8.67 17.23 11.66
N SER A 20 9.79 16.67 11.19
CA SER A 20 11.10 16.89 11.81
C SER A 20 11.74 18.16 11.24
N LYS A 21 12.23 19.04 12.10
CA LYS A 21 13.08 20.16 11.70
C LYS A 21 14.55 19.74 11.72
N LYS A 22 15.43 20.57 11.14
CA LYS A 22 16.89 20.32 11.12
C LYS A 22 17.56 20.51 12.48
N ASN A 23 16.94 21.26 13.38
CA ASN A 23 17.39 21.48 14.76
C ASN A 23 16.86 20.40 15.73
N GLU A 24 16.53 19.21 15.22
CA GLU A 24 16.06 18.05 16.01
C GLU A 24 14.72 18.24 16.73
N GLU A 25 14.09 19.41 16.60
CA GLU A 25 12.74 19.66 17.10
C GLU A 25 11.66 19.08 16.18
N LEU A 26 10.54 18.69 16.81
CA LEU A 26 9.31 18.37 16.10
C LEU A 26 8.52 19.66 15.79
N GLY A 27 8.00 19.73 14.57
CA GLY A 27 7.12 20.78 14.10
C GLY A 27 5.64 20.43 14.27
N ALA A 28 4.81 21.07 13.45
CA ALA A 28 3.37 20.86 13.44
C ALA A 28 3.00 19.37 13.19
N PRO A 29 1.84 18.93 13.71
CA PRO A 29 1.25 17.64 13.36
C PRO A 29 1.12 17.44 11.85
N GLY A 30 1.34 16.21 11.42
CA GLY A 30 1.37 15.81 10.02
C GLY A 30 2.77 15.79 9.40
N MET A 31 2.91 15.01 8.34
CA MET A 31 4.08 14.97 7.48
C MET A 31 3.67 15.21 6.03
N SER A 32 4.56 15.82 5.25
CA SER A 32 4.38 15.90 3.80
C SER A 32 4.60 14.53 3.16
N GLN A 33 4.05 14.31 1.97
CA GLN A 33 4.30 13.08 1.20
C GLN A 33 5.80 12.80 1.01
N ARG A 34 6.60 13.84 0.73
CA ARG A 34 8.06 13.75 0.63
C ARG A 34 8.71 13.26 1.92
N ALA A 35 8.26 13.77 3.07
CA ALA A 35 8.78 13.36 4.37
C ALA A 35 8.41 11.91 4.70
N ILE A 36 7.19 11.47 4.35
CA ILE A 36 6.78 10.07 4.48
C ILE A 36 7.67 9.16 3.62
N THR A 37 7.88 9.49 2.33
CA THR A 37 8.75 8.71 1.46
C THR A 37 10.19 8.65 1.97
N ALA A 38 10.74 9.77 2.47
CA ALA A 38 12.06 9.79 3.08
C ALA A 38 12.14 8.91 4.34
N ARG A 39 11.08 8.89 5.15
CA ARG A 39 11.00 8.02 6.33
C ARG A 39 10.95 6.54 5.95
N VAL A 40 10.16 6.17 4.95
CA VAL A 40 10.09 4.80 4.43
C VAL A 40 11.46 4.37 3.89
N ARG A 41 12.12 5.23 3.12
CA ARG A 41 13.47 4.97 2.60
C ARG A 41 14.48 4.68 3.71
N LEU A 42 14.52 5.52 4.74
CA LEU A 42 15.40 5.32 5.90
C LEU A 42 15.14 3.97 6.58
N LEU A 43 13.88 3.57 6.73
CA LEU A 43 13.52 2.28 7.33
C LEU A 43 13.92 1.11 6.41
N GLY A 44 13.71 1.25 5.10
CA GLY A 44 14.16 0.28 4.10
C GLY A 44 15.67 0.07 4.15
N GLU A 45 16.46 1.15 4.15
CA GLU A 45 17.92 1.09 4.24
C GLU A 45 18.39 0.36 5.51
N ARG A 46 17.72 0.56 6.66
CA ARG A 46 18.01 -0.18 7.91
C ARG A 46 17.70 -1.67 7.83
N LEU A 47 16.76 -2.06 6.97
CA LEU A 47 16.41 -3.46 6.69
C LEU A 47 17.21 -4.04 5.51
N GLY A 48 18.14 -3.27 4.92
CA GLY A 48 18.90 -3.68 3.74
C GLY A 48 18.14 -3.57 2.41
N ILE A 49 16.97 -2.94 2.40
CA ILE A 49 16.13 -2.72 1.21
C ILE A 49 16.43 -1.32 0.66
N LEU A 50 17.38 -1.23 -0.27
CA LEU A 50 17.81 0.03 -0.87
C LEU A 50 16.76 0.59 -1.83
N GLY A 51 16.52 1.90 -1.74
CA GLY A 51 15.63 2.62 -2.66
C GLY A 51 14.13 2.47 -2.38
N LEU A 52 13.73 1.80 -1.29
CA LEU A 52 12.33 1.63 -0.92
C LEU A 52 11.60 2.97 -0.76
N SER A 53 10.44 3.10 -1.38
CA SER A 53 9.56 4.26 -1.25
C SER A 53 8.19 3.89 -0.69
N ALA A 54 7.45 4.89 -0.22
CA ALA A 54 6.05 4.70 0.19
C ALA A 54 5.16 4.21 -0.96
N HIS A 55 5.52 4.55 -2.22
CA HIS A 55 4.78 4.11 -3.39
C HIS A 55 4.98 2.61 -3.66
N ASP A 56 6.19 2.09 -3.46
CA ASP A 56 6.49 0.66 -3.59
C ASP A 56 5.71 -0.15 -2.56
N CYS A 57 5.62 0.33 -1.32
CA CYS A 57 4.78 -0.28 -0.30
C CYS A 57 3.30 -0.34 -0.72
N ARG A 58 2.78 0.73 -1.35
CA ARG A 58 1.41 0.77 -1.89
C ARG A 58 1.23 -0.22 -3.04
N HIS A 59 2.19 -0.32 -3.96
CA HIS A 59 2.17 -1.31 -5.02
C HIS A 59 2.14 -2.73 -4.47
N TYR A 60 3.05 -3.03 -3.54
CA TYR A 60 3.12 -4.34 -2.91
C TYR A 60 1.81 -4.70 -2.19
N TRP A 61 1.24 -3.78 -1.41
CA TRP A 61 -0.06 -3.98 -0.78
C TRP A 61 -1.15 -4.31 -1.80
N ALA A 62 -1.24 -3.55 -2.90
CA ALA A 62 -2.27 -3.75 -3.92
C ALA A 62 -2.11 -5.11 -4.64
N THR A 63 -0.88 -5.46 -5.04
CA THR A 63 -0.57 -6.77 -5.62
C THR A 63 -0.91 -7.89 -4.64
N SER A 64 -0.51 -7.77 -3.37
CA SER A 64 -0.78 -8.78 -2.34
C SER A 64 -2.28 -8.94 -2.10
N ALA A 65 -3.04 -7.85 -1.96
CA ALA A 65 -4.48 -7.91 -1.76
C ALA A 65 -5.18 -8.61 -2.94
N ALA A 66 -4.81 -8.27 -4.18
CA ALA A 66 -5.32 -8.94 -5.36
C ALA A 66 -4.95 -10.45 -5.38
N ARG A 67 -3.73 -10.83 -4.98
CA ARG A 67 -3.29 -12.25 -4.90
C ARG A 67 -4.12 -13.08 -3.95
N HIS A 68 -4.61 -12.46 -2.88
CA HIS A 68 -5.46 -13.14 -1.89
C HIS A 68 -6.95 -13.09 -2.26
N GLY A 69 -7.28 -12.79 -3.53
CA GLY A 69 -8.65 -12.84 -4.03
C GLY A 69 -9.51 -11.65 -3.64
N THR A 70 -8.92 -10.51 -3.28
CA THR A 70 -9.72 -9.29 -3.03
C THR A 70 -10.41 -8.86 -4.31
N ASP A 71 -11.72 -8.65 -4.23
CA ASP A 71 -12.54 -8.17 -5.36
C ASP A 71 -11.99 -6.83 -5.90
N PRO A 72 -11.93 -6.65 -7.25
CA PRO A 72 -11.36 -5.44 -7.84
C PRO A 72 -12.04 -4.12 -7.42
N PHE A 73 -13.35 -4.13 -7.16
CA PHE A 73 -14.09 -2.95 -6.71
C PHE A 73 -13.76 -2.62 -5.26
N VAL A 74 -13.69 -3.64 -4.39
CA VAL A 74 -13.25 -3.46 -2.99
C VAL A 74 -11.82 -2.93 -2.95
N LEU A 75 -10.94 -3.47 -3.79
CA LEU A 75 -9.56 -2.99 -3.90
C LEU A 75 -9.52 -1.53 -4.41
N GLN A 76 -10.36 -1.18 -5.39
CA GLN A 76 -10.49 0.19 -5.89
C GLN A 76 -10.82 1.18 -4.78
N GLU A 77 -11.86 0.88 -4.00
CA GLU A 77 -12.32 1.72 -2.89
C GLU A 77 -11.26 1.82 -1.80
N ALA A 78 -10.70 0.70 -1.36
CA ALA A 78 -9.68 0.65 -0.32
C ALA A 78 -8.42 1.44 -0.69
N GLY A 79 -8.04 1.44 -1.97
CA GLY A 79 -6.91 2.23 -2.45
C GLY A 79 -7.26 3.66 -2.89
N GLY A 80 -8.54 4.03 -2.91
CA GLY A 80 -8.98 5.37 -3.32
C GLY A 80 -8.71 5.68 -4.80
N TRP A 81 -8.84 4.70 -5.70
CA TRP A 81 -8.73 4.94 -7.13
C TRP A 81 -10.06 5.43 -7.72
N SER A 82 -10.00 6.43 -8.60
CA SER A 82 -11.19 6.93 -9.30
C SER A 82 -11.72 6.00 -10.40
N SER A 83 -10.93 4.99 -10.80
CA SER A 83 -11.32 3.99 -11.78
C SER A 83 -10.66 2.64 -11.54
N LEU A 84 -11.22 1.59 -12.16
CA LEU A 84 -10.71 0.22 -12.12
C LEU A 84 -9.42 -0.01 -12.94
N ALA A 85 -8.95 0.97 -13.72
CA ALA A 85 -7.84 0.77 -14.64
C ALA A 85 -6.55 0.31 -13.93
N MET A 86 -6.25 0.86 -12.74
CA MET A 86 -5.09 0.45 -11.95
C MET A 86 -5.33 -0.82 -11.11
N PRO A 87 -6.45 -0.96 -10.37
CA PRO A 87 -6.77 -2.20 -9.65
C PRO A 87 -6.76 -3.46 -10.52
N ARG A 88 -7.34 -3.40 -11.73
CA ARG A 88 -7.40 -4.55 -12.65
C ARG A 88 -6.01 -5.09 -13.01
N ARG A 89 -5.03 -4.21 -13.22
CA ARG A 89 -3.65 -4.62 -13.54
C ARG A 89 -3.03 -5.50 -12.46
N TYR A 90 -3.39 -5.31 -11.19
CA TYR A 90 -2.89 -6.18 -10.11
C TYR A 90 -3.58 -7.53 -10.11
N VAL A 91 -4.87 -7.59 -10.43
CA VAL A 91 -5.65 -8.84 -10.49
C VAL A 91 -5.21 -9.67 -11.70
N GLU A 92 -5.16 -9.07 -12.88
CA GLU A 92 -4.72 -9.71 -14.12
C GLU A 92 -3.27 -10.24 -14.02
N ALA A 93 -2.37 -9.50 -13.34
CA ALA A 93 -1.00 -9.95 -13.12
C ALA A 93 -0.89 -11.17 -12.18
N ASN A 94 -1.98 -11.53 -11.49
CA ASN A 94 -2.04 -12.71 -10.62
C ASN A 94 -2.78 -13.88 -11.27
N ASP A 95 -3.48 -13.67 -12.38
CA ASP A 95 -4.16 -14.74 -13.10
C ASP A 95 -3.14 -15.63 -13.81
N ILE A 96 -3.33 -16.95 -13.72
CA ILE A 96 -2.54 -17.91 -14.48
C ILE A 96 -3.02 -17.82 -15.93
N ALA A 97 -2.17 -17.33 -16.83
CA ALA A 97 -2.51 -17.11 -18.24
C ALA A 97 -3.13 -18.32 -18.97
N ASN A 98 -2.87 -19.53 -18.48
CA ASN A 98 -3.34 -20.79 -19.07
C ASN A 98 -4.57 -21.39 -18.36
N GLN A 99 -5.10 -20.76 -17.32
CA GLN A 99 -6.23 -21.29 -16.58
C GLN A 99 -7.50 -21.23 -17.43
N GLY A 100 -8.09 -22.38 -17.74
CA GLY A 100 -9.26 -22.49 -18.61
C GLY A 100 -8.95 -22.68 -20.10
N VAL A 101 -7.68 -22.79 -20.48
CA VAL A 101 -7.30 -23.22 -21.84
C VAL A 101 -7.74 -24.68 -22.04
N ARG A 102 -8.69 -24.91 -22.95
CA ARG A 102 -9.13 -26.24 -23.39
C ARG A 102 -8.49 -26.53 -24.74
N LEU A 103 -7.58 -27.51 -24.77
CA LEU A 103 -6.85 -27.88 -25.98
C LEU A 103 -7.59 -28.91 -26.85
N GLU A 104 -8.61 -29.54 -26.29
CA GLU A 104 -9.43 -30.54 -26.98
C GLU A 104 -10.89 -30.08 -27.02
N LYS A 105 -11.54 -30.33 -28.15
CA LYS A 105 -12.97 -30.08 -28.32
C LYS A 105 -13.69 -31.16 -27.52
N GLY A 106 -14.55 -30.76 -26.56
CA GLY A 106 -15.43 -31.71 -25.90
C GLY A 106 -16.18 -32.48 -26.98
N GLU A 107 -16.13 -33.80 -26.94
CA GLU A 107 -17.04 -34.63 -27.70
C GLU A 107 -18.43 -34.31 -27.16
N ASP A 108 -19.22 -33.61 -27.96
CA ASP A 108 -20.63 -33.39 -27.67
C ASP A 108 -21.28 -34.78 -27.69
N GLU A 109 -21.54 -35.34 -26.50
CA GLU A 109 -22.29 -36.58 -26.33
C GLU A 109 -23.72 -36.36 -26.84
N GLU A 110 -24.09 -37.16 -27.83
CA GLU A 110 -25.37 -37.20 -28.56
C GLU A 110 -26.52 -37.75 -27.70
#